data_AF-A0A8S3Z6A8-F1
#
_entry.id   AF-A0A8S3Z6A8-F1
#
_cell.length_a   1.000
_cell.length_b   1.000
_cell.length_c   1.000
_cell.angle_alpha   90.00
_cell.angle_beta   90.00
_cell.angle_gamma   90.00
#
_symmetry.space_group_name_H-M   'P 1'
#
loop_
_entity.id
_entity.type
_entity.pdbx_description
1 polymer ?
#
loop_
_entity_poly.entity_id
_entity_poly.type
_entity_poly.pdbx_seq_one_letter_code
_entity_poly.pdbx_strand_id
1 'polypeptide(L)'
;FKIETQWVYDLHAVEFPESSMLDASGRPAREGGFVKVSKEAITATNASSLTVFIGISTFRYKTLARMLPTHDINDVTSRHKEDRVNTPIVALYFHMQPLTEDLKVDVGNLTYPIYAHLPILDTFNISNPHCVRLRSGTLYKQWKWIRSCTLVSYSGHHGVCACKRPGVYAITTDMYDDNWDKGDKRPKLMNFASYFGCTLSAMLCLMVCGVHIYLRTSTSTAAIHRNLSVSIALSQLVFMFGIDRYETPALCHIFAIALHYFFLATYSWVMNEAFNLYIVITYSAHNPSDLNDSGSMIRYYVLGWVLPGIMVGAFVGTSDGYYAKDMCWVAPDHMWLFIGPAIGIMSITVLVLIFTAKEHNESSYTKSDKTNKIINIHMKALWTQVILVTVCWAFAFISIKMVDTILKYLYAMFTSLQGAFFLVFYMFLHEEVRAWIKSRQKRRALQLKGFEYQDNHSLDSFASNSLIDREGGNHLPKDTRPPRLRELSRWKNRPRIEATSEESSDCEMISSV
;
A
#
# COMPACT_ATOMS: atom_id res chain seq x y z
N PHE A 1 35.03 -20.62 12.49
CA PHE A 1 35.03 -21.99 11.94
C PHE A 1 35.37 -22.92 13.11
N LYS A 2 34.59 -23.97 13.40
CA LYS A 2 34.85 -24.95 14.46
C LYS A 2 35.22 -26.25 13.76
N ILE A 3 36.39 -26.81 14.04
CA ILE A 3 36.83 -28.11 13.53
C ILE A 3 36.74 -29.07 14.71
N GLU A 4 36.01 -30.16 14.54
CA GLU A 4 35.88 -31.22 15.53
C GLU A 4 36.40 -32.52 14.92
N THR A 5 37.24 -33.21 15.68
CA THR A 5 37.84 -34.48 15.29
C THR A 5 37.42 -35.55 16.30
N GLN A 6 36.73 -36.59 15.84
CA GLN A 6 36.34 -37.72 16.67
C GLN A 6 36.99 -38.99 16.11
N TRP A 7 37.60 -39.78 17.00
CA TRP A 7 38.17 -41.09 16.67
C TRP A 7 37.19 -42.17 17.13
N VAL A 8 36.71 -42.97 16.18
CA VAL A 8 35.74 -44.05 16.44
C VAL A 8 36.40 -45.38 16.10
N TYR A 9 36.61 -46.21 17.12
CA TYR A 9 37.29 -47.50 16.98
C TYR A 9 36.36 -48.66 16.61
N ASP A 10 35.04 -48.48 16.76
CA ASP A 10 34.06 -49.51 16.43
C ASP A 10 32.87 -48.92 15.65
N LEU A 11 32.56 -49.54 14.52
CA LEU A 11 31.80 -48.98 13.41
C LEU A 11 30.33 -49.44 13.38
N HIS A 12 29.77 -49.88 14.51
CA HIS A 12 28.46 -50.54 14.54
C HIS A 12 27.28 -49.69 14.04
N ALA A 13 27.27 -48.37 14.27
CA ALA A 13 26.52 -47.38 13.50
C ALA A 13 27.05 -45.97 13.81
N VAL A 14 27.61 -45.25 12.83
CA VAL A 14 28.13 -43.88 13.05
C VAL A 14 27.08 -42.85 12.64
N GLU A 15 26.18 -42.56 13.57
CA GLU A 15 25.25 -41.43 13.43
C GLU A 15 25.97 -40.14 13.79
N PHE A 16 26.35 -39.33 12.80
CA PHE A 16 26.65 -37.91 13.05
C PHE A 16 25.30 -37.24 13.32
N PRO A 17 24.99 -36.96 14.60
CA PRO A 17 25.34 -35.63 15.08
C PRO A 17 25.87 -35.53 16.53
N GLU A 18 26.62 -34.44 16.81
CA GLU A 18 26.74 -33.85 18.15
C GLU A 18 25.33 -33.51 18.67
N SER A 19 25.05 -33.72 19.96
CA SER A 19 23.71 -33.49 20.57
C SER A 19 23.18 -32.06 20.38
N SER A 20 24.07 -31.09 20.12
CA SER A 20 23.77 -29.70 19.77
C SER A 20 22.99 -29.51 18.46
N MET A 21 22.98 -30.52 17.58
CA MET A 21 22.34 -30.44 16.26
C MET A 21 20.94 -31.06 16.23
N LEU A 22 20.45 -31.57 17.36
CA LEU A 22 19.10 -32.12 17.53
C LEU A 22 18.26 -31.20 18.42
N ASP A 23 16.96 -31.12 18.14
CA ASP A 23 15.97 -30.57 19.07
C ASP A 23 15.61 -31.59 20.17
N ALA A 24 14.84 -31.17 21.17
CA ALA A 24 14.39 -32.03 22.28
C ALA A 24 13.51 -33.23 21.85
N SER A 25 13.17 -33.33 20.56
CA SER A 25 12.42 -34.44 19.94
C SER A 25 13.25 -35.22 18.91
N GLY A 26 14.58 -35.05 18.88
CA GLY A 26 15.48 -35.78 17.98
C GLY A 26 15.41 -35.36 16.51
N ARG A 27 14.81 -34.20 16.20
CA ARG A 27 14.76 -33.62 14.84
C ARG A 27 15.92 -32.65 14.62
N PRO A 28 16.25 -32.27 13.38
CA PRO A 28 17.32 -31.31 13.14
C PRO A 28 16.99 -29.96 13.82
N ALA A 29 17.91 -29.45 14.62
CA ALA A 29 17.74 -28.16 15.30
C ALA A 29 17.54 -27.02 14.27
N ARG A 30 16.98 -25.89 14.70
CA ARG A 30 16.78 -24.73 13.80
C ARG A 30 18.15 -24.26 13.27
N GLU A 31 18.31 -24.17 11.95
CA GLU A 31 19.60 -24.01 11.22
C GLU A 31 20.62 -25.17 11.31
N GLY A 32 20.30 -26.26 12.01
CA GLY A 32 21.14 -27.45 12.16
C GLY A 32 20.78 -28.56 11.18
N GLY A 33 21.49 -28.67 10.06
CA GLY A 33 21.48 -29.88 9.22
C GLY A 33 22.57 -30.87 9.63
N PHE A 34 22.31 -32.17 9.46
CA PHE A 34 23.26 -33.27 9.75
C PHE A 34 23.14 -34.42 8.72
N VAL A 35 24.08 -35.36 8.75
CA VAL A 35 24.15 -36.50 7.79
C VAL A 35 24.41 -37.80 8.53
N LYS A 36 23.49 -38.76 8.39
CA LYS A 36 23.59 -40.11 8.95
C LYS A 36 24.16 -41.06 7.89
N VAL A 37 25.23 -41.78 8.25
CA VAL A 37 25.92 -42.75 7.38
C VAL A 37 25.86 -44.11 8.07
N SER A 38 25.31 -45.13 7.41
CA SER A 38 25.23 -46.48 8.00
C SER A 38 26.54 -47.24 7.84
N LYS A 39 26.75 -48.28 8.67
CA LYS A 39 27.93 -49.15 8.59
C LYS A 39 28.04 -49.79 7.21
N GLU A 40 26.91 -50.22 6.67
CA GLU A 40 26.78 -50.92 5.39
C GLU A 40 27.07 -49.99 4.21
N ALA A 41 26.83 -48.68 4.33
CA ALA A 41 27.29 -47.72 3.34
C ALA A 41 28.82 -47.64 3.31
N ILE A 42 29.47 -47.62 4.48
CA ILE A 42 30.93 -47.54 4.60
C ILE A 42 31.60 -48.83 4.09
N THR A 43 31.06 -50.00 4.46
CA THR A 43 31.62 -51.32 4.06
C THR A 43 31.26 -51.76 2.64
N ALA A 44 30.21 -51.21 2.02
CA ALA A 44 29.86 -51.49 0.61
C ALA A 44 30.75 -50.74 -0.41
N THR A 45 31.91 -50.24 0.01
CA THR A 45 32.91 -49.68 -0.89
C THR A 45 33.74 -50.81 -1.51
N ASN A 46 34.25 -50.62 -2.73
CA ASN A 46 34.84 -51.69 -3.56
C ASN A 46 36.24 -52.16 -3.10
N ALA A 47 36.55 -52.00 -1.81
CA ALA A 47 37.82 -52.27 -1.15
C ALA A 47 37.73 -53.47 -0.18
N SER A 48 36.82 -54.42 -0.45
CA SER A 48 36.45 -55.54 0.43
C SER A 48 37.57 -56.56 0.73
N SER A 49 38.80 -56.32 0.29
CA SER A 49 39.98 -57.16 0.52
C SER A 49 41.22 -56.39 0.99
N LEU A 50 41.11 -55.10 1.32
CA LEU A 50 42.22 -54.25 1.77
C LEU A 50 41.89 -53.62 3.13
N THR A 51 42.88 -53.60 4.04
CA THR A 51 42.83 -52.72 5.20
C THR A 51 43.04 -51.28 4.74
N VAL A 52 42.06 -50.42 5.00
CA VAL A 52 42.02 -49.02 4.56
C VAL A 52 41.61 -48.16 5.75
N PHE A 53 42.36 -47.09 6.01
CA PHE A 53 41.93 -46.06 6.96
C PHE A 53 40.88 -45.17 6.28
N ILE A 54 39.69 -45.09 6.87
CA ILE A 54 38.58 -44.27 6.37
C ILE A 54 38.38 -43.07 7.29
N GLY A 55 38.85 -41.90 6.84
CA GLY A 55 38.48 -40.62 7.44
C GLY A 55 37.15 -40.13 6.88
N ILE A 56 36.26 -39.65 7.73
CA ILE A 56 35.01 -39.00 7.31
C ILE A 56 35.07 -37.54 7.76
N SER A 57 34.92 -36.59 6.83
CA SER A 57 34.77 -35.18 7.17
C SER A 57 33.43 -34.63 6.71
N THR A 58 32.76 -33.92 7.62
CA THR A 58 31.50 -33.21 7.35
C THR A 58 31.69 -31.71 7.52
N PHE A 59 31.09 -30.92 6.63
CA PHE A 59 31.11 -29.46 6.68
C PHE A 59 29.69 -28.94 6.54
N ARG A 60 29.31 -27.94 7.35
CA ARG A 60 27.99 -27.29 7.29
C ARG A 60 28.16 -25.79 7.03
N TYR A 61 27.51 -25.29 5.99
CA TYR A 61 27.44 -23.88 5.65
C TYR A 61 26.02 -23.36 5.85
N LYS A 62 25.80 -22.57 6.90
CA LYS A 62 24.48 -22.01 7.25
C LYS A 62 23.94 -21.04 6.20
N THR A 63 24.80 -20.16 5.68
CA THR A 63 24.40 -19.01 4.84
C THR A 63 24.77 -19.14 3.36
N LEU A 64 25.67 -20.07 3.00
CA LEU A 64 26.20 -20.20 1.64
C LEU A 64 25.11 -20.54 0.60
N ALA A 65 24.01 -21.15 1.03
CA ALA A 65 22.81 -21.40 0.21
C ALA A 65 22.28 -20.14 -0.49
N ARG A 66 22.37 -18.97 0.17
CA ARG A 66 21.90 -17.68 -0.38
C ARG A 66 22.82 -17.07 -1.44
N MET A 67 24.00 -17.65 -1.68
CA MET A 67 25.02 -17.13 -2.60
C MET A 67 25.34 -18.07 -3.77
N LEU A 68 24.72 -19.25 -3.83
CA LEU A 68 24.98 -20.24 -4.88
C LEU A 68 23.91 -20.20 -5.98
N PRO A 69 24.29 -20.37 -7.26
CA PRO A 69 23.38 -20.25 -8.38
C PRO A 69 22.32 -21.37 -8.41
N THR A 70 21.17 -21.03 -8.98
CA THR A 70 19.89 -21.77 -8.94
C THR A 70 19.58 -22.56 -10.22
N HIS A 71 20.42 -22.45 -11.25
CA HIS A 71 20.09 -22.92 -12.60
C HIS A 71 20.50 -24.37 -12.91
N ASP A 72 19.57 -25.13 -13.50
CA ASP A 72 19.91 -26.21 -14.41
C ASP A 72 20.11 -25.66 -15.83
N ILE A 73 21.36 -25.51 -16.25
CA ILE A 73 21.77 -24.92 -17.55
C ILE A 73 21.17 -25.63 -18.79
N ASN A 74 20.58 -26.82 -18.66
CA ASN A 74 20.22 -27.66 -19.80
C ASN A 74 18.71 -27.69 -20.13
N ASP A 75 17.82 -27.14 -19.29
CA ASP A 75 16.39 -27.06 -19.62
C ASP A 75 16.03 -25.71 -20.24
N VAL A 76 16.28 -25.61 -21.56
CA VAL A 76 15.91 -24.44 -22.38
C VAL A 76 14.39 -24.31 -22.54
N THR A 77 13.59 -25.29 -22.09
CA THR A 77 12.13 -25.32 -22.29
C THR A 77 11.32 -24.79 -21.10
N SER A 78 11.87 -24.68 -19.89
CA SER A 78 11.16 -24.23 -18.68
C SER A 78 11.56 -22.80 -18.21
N ARG A 79 11.25 -21.78 -19.02
CA ARG A 79 11.68 -20.37 -18.82
C ARG A 79 11.34 -19.67 -17.48
N HIS A 80 10.59 -20.27 -16.55
CA HIS A 80 9.99 -19.59 -15.40
C HIS A 80 9.98 -20.44 -14.10
N LYS A 81 11.06 -21.17 -13.77
CA LYS A 81 11.22 -21.78 -12.44
C LYS A 81 12.65 -21.67 -11.94
N GLU A 82 12.82 -21.00 -10.79
CA GLU A 82 14.08 -21.00 -10.06
C GLU A 82 14.05 -22.04 -8.91
N ASP A 83 14.73 -23.17 -9.11
CA ASP A 83 15.05 -24.13 -8.05
C ASP A 83 15.98 -23.46 -7.02
N ARG A 84 15.43 -22.83 -5.97
CA ARG A 84 16.22 -22.13 -4.94
C ARG A 84 16.67 -23.05 -3.83
N VAL A 85 17.96 -22.98 -3.47
CA VAL A 85 18.54 -23.76 -2.38
C VAL A 85 18.02 -23.22 -1.05
N ASN A 86 17.19 -24.00 -0.35
CA ASN A 86 16.41 -23.55 0.80
C ASN A 86 16.74 -24.32 2.10
N THR A 87 17.97 -24.82 2.20
CA THR A 87 18.50 -25.50 3.39
C THR A 87 19.91 -25.01 3.69
N PRO A 88 20.43 -25.19 4.91
CA PRO A 88 21.88 -25.22 5.11
C PRO A 88 22.51 -26.22 4.16
N ILE A 89 23.70 -25.91 3.65
CA ILE A 89 24.45 -26.83 2.79
C ILE A 89 25.28 -27.73 3.68
N VAL A 90 25.21 -29.04 3.44
CA VAL A 90 26.03 -30.03 4.16
C VAL A 90 26.86 -30.83 3.17
N ALA A 91 28.17 -30.84 3.37
CA ALA A 91 29.12 -31.63 2.60
C ALA A 91 29.63 -32.82 3.41
N LEU A 92 29.79 -33.96 2.73
CA LEU A 92 30.36 -35.20 3.27
C LEU A 92 31.47 -35.67 2.32
N TYR A 93 32.68 -35.86 2.85
CA TYR A 93 33.81 -36.42 2.14
C TYR A 93 34.33 -37.68 2.85
N PHE A 94 34.64 -38.71 2.07
CA PHE A 94 35.41 -39.87 2.51
C PHE A 94 36.85 -39.69 2.07
N HIS A 95 37.78 -39.92 3.01
CA HIS A 95 39.22 -39.95 2.77
C HIS A 95 39.66 -41.39 2.99
N MET A 96 40.12 -42.05 1.94
CA MET A 96 40.56 -43.44 1.99
C MET A 96 42.05 -43.50 1.72
N GLN A 97 42.81 -44.00 2.68
CA GLN A 97 44.24 -44.24 2.52
C GLN A 97 44.51 -45.76 2.61
N PRO A 98 44.90 -46.41 1.50
CA PRO A 98 45.36 -47.79 1.54
C PRO A 98 46.77 -47.88 2.16
N LEU A 99 47.10 -49.04 2.73
CA LEU A 99 48.46 -49.31 3.25
C LEU A 99 49.50 -49.60 2.14
N THR A 100 49.07 -49.72 0.88
CA THR A 100 49.95 -49.90 -0.29
C THR A 100 49.85 -48.68 -1.20
N GLU A 101 51.00 -48.13 -1.61
CA GLU A 101 51.10 -46.77 -2.18
C GLU A 101 50.48 -46.61 -3.59
N ASP A 102 50.28 -47.71 -4.33
CA ASP A 102 49.96 -47.68 -5.77
C ASP A 102 48.46 -47.63 -6.12
N LEU A 103 47.54 -47.72 -5.15
CA LEU A 103 46.10 -47.84 -5.44
C LEU A 103 45.26 -46.63 -4.99
N LYS A 104 44.83 -45.79 -5.95
CA LYS A 104 43.81 -44.76 -5.69
C LYS A 104 42.41 -45.39 -5.69
N VAL A 105 41.79 -45.46 -4.51
CA VAL A 105 40.42 -45.95 -4.35
C VAL A 105 39.44 -44.77 -4.43
N ASP A 106 38.76 -44.62 -5.56
CA ASP A 106 37.65 -43.66 -5.70
C ASP A 106 36.34 -44.25 -5.15
N VAL A 107 35.64 -43.47 -4.32
CA VAL A 107 34.34 -43.88 -3.74
C VAL A 107 33.23 -43.71 -4.79
N GLY A 108 32.85 -44.84 -5.40
CA GLY A 108 31.82 -44.93 -6.42
C GLY A 108 30.37 -44.82 -5.89
N ASN A 109 29.43 -45.49 -6.58
CA ASN A 109 28.06 -45.64 -6.08
C ASN A 109 28.06 -46.56 -4.84
N LEU A 110 27.53 -46.06 -3.74
CA LEU A 110 27.29 -46.83 -2.52
C LEU A 110 26.02 -47.68 -2.69
N THR A 111 26.07 -48.94 -2.24
CA THR A 111 24.91 -49.85 -2.25
C THR A 111 23.80 -49.35 -1.30
N TYR A 112 24.20 -48.85 -0.12
CA TYR A 112 23.32 -48.23 0.86
C TYR A 112 23.40 -46.70 0.78
N PRO A 113 22.26 -45.98 0.85
CA PRO A 113 22.26 -44.53 0.74
C PRO A 113 22.71 -43.84 2.04
N ILE A 114 23.34 -42.68 1.86
CA ILE A 114 23.61 -41.68 2.90
C ILE A 114 22.33 -40.87 3.13
N TYR A 115 21.95 -40.65 4.39
CA TYR A 115 20.75 -39.87 4.75
C TYR A 115 21.13 -38.47 5.23
N ALA A 116 20.83 -37.44 4.45
CA ALA A 116 20.98 -36.05 4.85
C ALA A 116 19.67 -35.52 5.43
N HIS A 117 19.72 -35.05 6.69
CA HIS A 117 18.59 -34.44 7.38
C HIS A 117 18.78 -32.93 7.40
N LEU A 118 17.87 -32.21 6.75
CA LEU A 118 18.04 -30.79 6.44
C LEU A 118 16.82 -29.97 6.91
N PRO A 119 16.99 -28.94 7.75
CA PRO A 119 15.92 -28.01 8.08
C PRO A 119 15.71 -27.03 6.92
N ILE A 120 14.44 -26.70 6.66
CA ILE A 120 14.05 -25.70 5.67
C ILE A 120 14.23 -24.30 6.27
N LEU A 121 14.88 -23.40 5.53
CA LEU A 121 15.22 -22.06 6.03
C LEU A 121 14.07 -21.07 5.87
N ASP A 122 13.42 -21.07 4.71
CA ASP A 122 12.23 -20.28 4.41
C ASP A 122 11.04 -21.22 4.15
N THR A 123 9.97 -21.06 4.92
CA THR A 123 8.75 -21.88 4.82
C THR A 123 7.60 -21.16 4.14
N PHE A 124 7.78 -19.90 3.72
CA PHE A 124 6.73 -19.11 3.07
C PHE A 124 6.67 -19.40 1.58
N ASN A 125 5.47 -19.76 1.08
CA ASN A 125 5.17 -19.86 -0.35
C ASN A 125 6.09 -20.82 -1.16
N ILE A 126 6.48 -21.95 -0.55
CA ILE A 126 7.35 -22.97 -1.17
C ILE A 126 6.59 -24.19 -1.70
N SER A 127 7.09 -24.79 -2.78
CA SER A 127 6.58 -26.03 -3.37
C SER A 127 7.70 -26.92 -3.94
N ASN A 128 7.35 -28.12 -4.42
CA ASN A 128 8.23 -29.08 -5.10
C ASN A 128 9.65 -29.25 -4.49
N PRO A 129 9.77 -29.68 -3.21
CA PRO A 129 11.07 -29.94 -2.61
C PRO A 129 11.82 -31.05 -3.36
N HIS A 130 13.06 -30.76 -3.78
CA HIS A 130 13.92 -31.68 -4.51
C HIS A 130 15.29 -31.82 -3.83
N CYS A 131 15.70 -33.06 -3.57
CA CYS A 131 17.03 -33.36 -3.04
C CYS A 131 18.09 -33.24 -4.15
N VAL A 132 19.02 -32.31 -3.99
CA VAL A 132 20.07 -32.04 -4.97
C VAL A 132 21.46 -32.31 -4.39
N ARG A 133 22.38 -32.65 -5.28
CA ARG A 133 23.81 -32.80 -5.00
C ARG A 133 24.62 -31.92 -5.93
N LEU A 134 25.64 -31.24 -5.42
CA LEU A 134 26.53 -30.43 -6.26
C LEU A 134 27.47 -31.33 -7.07
N ARG A 135 27.66 -31.01 -8.35
CA ARG A 135 28.62 -31.66 -9.25
C ARG A 135 29.44 -30.61 -9.99
N SER A 136 30.74 -30.83 -10.14
CA SER A 136 31.58 -30.07 -11.05
C SER A 136 31.42 -30.59 -12.49
N GLY A 137 31.20 -29.68 -13.44
CA GLY A 137 31.10 -29.96 -14.86
C GLY A 137 32.47 -30.21 -15.49
N THR A 138 32.55 -31.22 -16.36
CA THR A 138 33.78 -31.61 -17.07
C THR A 138 34.17 -30.60 -18.15
N LEU A 139 33.18 -29.97 -18.79
CA LEU A 139 33.39 -28.76 -19.60
C LEU A 139 33.27 -27.52 -18.69
N TYR A 140 34.23 -26.60 -18.82
CA TYR A 140 34.27 -25.26 -18.19
C TYR A 140 34.36 -25.17 -16.65
N LYS A 141 34.56 -26.27 -15.91
CA LYS A 141 34.68 -26.28 -14.43
C LYS A 141 33.50 -25.63 -13.67
N GLN A 142 32.33 -25.51 -14.29
CA GLN A 142 31.15 -24.91 -13.64
C GLN A 142 30.54 -25.86 -12.61
N TRP A 143 30.11 -25.35 -11.47
CA TRP A 143 29.39 -26.12 -10.45
C TRP A 143 27.89 -26.09 -10.74
N LYS A 144 27.25 -27.26 -10.70
CA LYS A 144 25.82 -27.44 -11.02
C LYS A 144 25.14 -28.34 -9.99
N TRP A 145 23.95 -27.95 -9.56
CA TRP A 145 23.07 -28.82 -8.77
C TRP A 145 22.45 -29.89 -9.67
N ILE A 146 22.49 -31.15 -9.25
CA ILE A 146 21.85 -32.26 -9.97
C ILE A 146 20.93 -33.03 -9.04
N ARG A 147 19.78 -33.45 -9.56
CA ARG A 147 18.77 -34.28 -8.87
C ARG A 147 19.22 -35.75 -8.78
N SER A 148 20.37 -36.00 -8.14
CA SER A 148 20.97 -37.34 -7.97
C SER A 148 20.66 -38.00 -6.63
N CYS A 149 19.69 -37.47 -5.88
CA CYS A 149 19.26 -37.96 -4.58
C CYS A 149 17.74 -38.02 -4.52
N THR A 150 17.19 -38.91 -3.71
CA THR A 150 15.73 -39.10 -3.56
C THR A 150 15.25 -38.50 -2.25
N LEU A 151 14.14 -37.75 -2.29
CA LEU A 151 13.46 -37.27 -1.08
C LEU A 151 12.71 -38.44 -0.43
N VAL A 152 12.97 -38.68 0.86
CA VAL A 152 12.42 -39.80 1.64
C VAL A 152 11.26 -39.34 2.52
N SER A 153 11.38 -38.16 3.11
CA SER A 153 10.37 -37.56 3.98
C SER A 153 10.47 -36.04 3.95
N TYR A 154 9.35 -35.36 4.12
CA TYR A 154 9.24 -33.89 4.12
C TYR A 154 8.05 -33.42 4.96
N SER A 155 8.24 -32.38 5.77
CA SER A 155 7.22 -31.86 6.69
C SER A 155 6.95 -30.35 6.54
N GLY A 156 7.39 -29.74 5.42
CA GLY A 156 7.43 -28.27 5.25
C GLY A 156 8.57 -27.58 6.01
N HIS A 157 8.97 -28.11 7.17
CA HIS A 157 9.98 -27.53 8.07
C HIS A 157 11.30 -28.30 8.09
N HIS A 158 11.26 -29.59 7.74
CA HIS A 158 12.44 -30.42 7.54
C HIS A 158 12.23 -31.36 6.35
N GLY A 159 13.34 -31.81 5.75
CA GLY A 159 13.35 -32.86 4.74
C GLY A 159 14.49 -33.85 4.97
N VAL A 160 14.30 -35.08 4.50
CA VAL A 160 15.27 -36.17 4.57
C VAL A 160 15.59 -36.66 3.16
N CYS A 161 16.86 -36.58 2.78
CA CYS A 161 17.36 -36.95 1.45
C CYS A 161 18.21 -38.22 1.52
N ALA A 162 17.98 -39.18 0.62
CA ALA A 162 18.81 -40.35 0.43
C ALA A 162 19.71 -40.18 -0.82
N CYS A 163 21.03 -40.29 -0.63
CA CYS A 163 22.05 -40.07 -1.66
C CYS A 163 23.01 -41.27 -1.78
N LYS A 164 23.28 -41.75 -3.01
CA LYS A 164 24.18 -42.91 -3.25
C LYS A 164 25.65 -42.56 -3.49
N ARG A 165 26.06 -41.30 -3.35
CA ARG A 165 27.46 -40.85 -3.50
C ARG A 165 27.79 -39.75 -2.49
N PRO A 166 29.03 -39.71 -1.96
CA PRO A 166 29.51 -38.56 -1.21
C PRO A 166 29.46 -37.26 -2.03
N GLY A 167 29.57 -36.12 -1.34
CA GLY A 167 29.56 -34.79 -1.93
C GLY A 167 28.80 -33.77 -1.09
N VAL A 168 28.35 -32.72 -1.77
CA VAL A 168 27.65 -31.58 -1.17
C VAL A 168 26.16 -31.69 -1.46
N TYR A 169 25.33 -31.66 -0.41
CA TYR A 169 23.88 -31.85 -0.49
C TYR A 169 23.10 -30.60 -0.06
N ALA A 170 21.92 -30.44 -0.64
CA ALA A 170 20.90 -29.50 -0.19
C ALA A 170 19.51 -29.96 -0.64
N ILE A 171 18.46 -29.29 -0.17
CA ILE A 171 17.14 -29.34 -0.80
C ILE A 171 16.93 -28.02 -1.55
N THR A 172 16.63 -28.11 -2.84
CA THR A 172 15.99 -27.01 -3.56
C THR A 172 14.50 -27.06 -3.31
N THR A 173 13.89 -25.89 -3.18
CA THR A 173 12.43 -25.74 -3.24
C THR A 173 12.11 -24.72 -4.30
N ASP A 174 11.06 -24.96 -5.06
CA ASP A 174 10.45 -23.91 -5.86
C ASP A 174 9.88 -22.88 -4.88
N MET A 175 10.49 -21.70 -4.80
CA MET A 175 9.71 -20.53 -4.36
C MET A 175 8.67 -20.27 -5.45
N TYR A 176 7.43 -19.98 -5.07
CA TYR A 176 6.42 -19.48 -6.00
C TYR A 176 6.80 -18.03 -6.40
N ASP A 177 7.74 -17.93 -7.34
CA ASP A 177 8.31 -16.71 -7.90
C ASP A 177 7.90 -16.58 -9.40
N ASP A 178 6.62 -16.86 -9.68
CA ASP A 178 5.91 -16.79 -10.98
C ASP A 178 5.75 -18.10 -11.79
N ASN A 179 4.81 -18.95 -11.38
CA ASN A 179 4.14 -19.88 -12.30
C ASN A 179 2.79 -20.41 -11.77
N TRP A 180 1.70 -19.75 -12.16
CA TRP A 180 0.33 -20.12 -11.77
C TRP A 180 -0.22 -21.36 -12.52
N ASP A 181 0.52 -21.85 -13.51
CA ASP A 181 -0.03 -22.61 -14.66
C ASP A 181 -0.24 -24.12 -14.41
N LYS A 182 -0.48 -24.53 -13.16
CA LYS A 182 -0.69 -25.95 -12.77
C LYS A 182 -1.95 -26.22 -11.93
N GLY A 183 -3.00 -25.43 -12.13
CA GLY A 183 -4.38 -25.83 -11.80
C GLY A 183 -4.88 -25.53 -10.38
N ASP A 184 -4.02 -25.07 -9.46
CA ASP A 184 -4.48 -24.41 -8.24
C ASP A 184 -5.03 -23.00 -8.55
N LYS A 185 -5.77 -22.38 -7.62
CA LYS A 185 -6.48 -21.09 -7.85
C LYS A 185 -5.80 -19.87 -7.21
N ARG A 186 -5.63 -18.79 -8.00
CA ARG A 186 -5.44 -17.36 -7.61
C ARG A 186 -5.62 -17.08 -6.11
N PRO A 187 -4.61 -17.10 -5.20
CA PRO A 187 -4.76 -16.67 -3.81
C PRO A 187 -5.21 -15.21 -3.77
N LYS A 188 -6.53 -15.03 -3.68
CA LYS A 188 -7.22 -13.77 -4.00
C LYS A 188 -6.57 -12.59 -3.28
N LEU A 189 -6.18 -11.58 -4.05
CA LEU A 189 -5.49 -10.40 -3.51
C LEU A 189 -6.46 -9.60 -2.64
N MET A 190 -7.76 -9.57 -3.00
CA MET A 190 -8.84 -9.04 -2.16
C MET A 190 -9.76 -10.14 -1.61
N ASN A 191 -10.20 -9.99 -0.36
CA ASN A 191 -11.24 -10.84 0.22
C ASN A 191 -12.63 -10.20 0.06
N PHE A 192 -13.71 -10.93 0.37
CA PHE A 192 -15.08 -10.43 0.23
C PHE A 192 -15.33 -9.11 1.00
N ALA A 193 -14.74 -8.96 2.20
CA ALA A 193 -14.85 -7.73 2.96
C ALA A 193 -14.11 -6.56 2.28
N SER A 194 -12.94 -6.78 1.67
CA SER A 194 -12.22 -5.76 0.90
C SER A 194 -13.04 -5.28 -0.30
N TYR A 195 -13.68 -6.20 -1.03
CA TYR A 195 -14.60 -5.87 -2.13
C TYR A 195 -15.81 -5.05 -1.65
N PHE A 196 -16.43 -5.46 -0.54
CA PHE A 196 -17.55 -4.73 0.06
C PHE A 196 -17.13 -3.33 0.53
N GLY A 197 -15.99 -3.22 1.23
CA GLY A 197 -15.46 -1.96 1.74
C GLY A 197 -15.12 -0.96 0.63
N CYS A 198 -14.46 -1.41 -0.45
CA CYS A 198 -14.20 -0.57 -1.62
C CYS A 198 -15.50 -0.10 -2.29
N THR A 199 -16.45 -1.02 -2.49
CA THR A 199 -17.75 -0.69 -3.11
C THR A 199 -18.52 0.32 -2.29
N LEU A 200 -18.63 0.12 -0.97
CA LEU A 200 -19.30 1.03 -0.05
C LEU A 200 -18.62 2.40 -0.03
N SER A 201 -17.29 2.43 0.03
CA SER A 201 -16.51 3.67 0.07
C SER A 201 -16.65 4.49 -1.20
N ALA A 202 -16.47 3.86 -2.37
CA ALA A 202 -16.64 4.50 -3.66
C ALA A 202 -18.08 5.01 -3.87
N MET A 203 -19.10 4.22 -3.48
CA MET A 203 -20.51 4.65 -3.54
C MET A 203 -20.79 5.87 -2.66
N LEU A 204 -20.26 5.90 -1.43
CA LEU A 204 -20.42 7.05 -0.53
C LEU A 204 -19.72 8.29 -1.08
N CYS A 205 -18.47 8.17 -1.55
CA CYS A 205 -17.75 9.27 -2.20
C CYS A 205 -18.53 9.83 -3.40
N LEU A 206 -18.92 8.97 -4.35
CA LEU A 206 -19.67 9.39 -5.55
C LEU A 206 -21.02 10.02 -5.20
N MET A 207 -21.71 9.55 -4.15
CA MET A 207 -22.92 10.19 -3.65
C MET A 207 -22.65 11.61 -3.14
N VAL A 208 -21.58 11.84 -2.37
CA VAL A 208 -21.18 13.19 -1.93
C VAL A 208 -20.91 14.10 -3.13
N CYS A 209 -20.20 13.60 -4.16
CA CYS A 209 -19.97 14.35 -5.39
C CYS A 209 -21.28 14.70 -6.10
N GLY A 210 -22.18 13.73 -6.25
CA GLY A 210 -23.51 13.92 -6.84
C GLY A 210 -24.37 14.94 -6.10
N VAL A 211 -24.34 14.96 -4.75
CA VAL A 211 -25.04 15.97 -3.94
C VAL A 211 -24.47 17.37 -4.17
N HIS A 212 -23.16 17.54 -4.24
CA HIS A 212 -22.54 18.84 -4.58
C HIS A 212 -22.83 19.32 -6.01
N ILE A 213 -23.01 18.40 -6.96
CA ILE A 213 -23.45 18.74 -8.33
C ILE A 213 -24.93 19.14 -8.32
N TYR A 214 -25.79 18.35 -7.66
CA TYR A 214 -27.23 18.59 -7.55
C TYR A 214 -27.55 19.94 -6.88
N LEU A 215 -26.84 20.28 -5.80
CA LEU A 215 -26.98 21.56 -5.11
C LEU A 215 -26.30 22.73 -5.82
N ARG A 216 -25.61 22.48 -6.96
CA ARG A 216 -24.85 23.46 -7.74
C ARG A 216 -23.83 24.25 -6.90
N THR A 217 -23.24 23.60 -5.91
CA THR A 217 -22.23 24.17 -4.99
C THR A 217 -21.09 24.78 -5.82
N SER A 218 -20.95 26.11 -5.81
CA SER A 218 -20.06 26.86 -6.72
C SER A 218 -18.70 27.22 -6.09
N THR A 219 -18.57 27.06 -4.77
CA THR A 219 -17.36 27.40 -4.02
C THR A 219 -16.13 26.55 -4.41
N SER A 220 -14.94 27.17 -4.43
CA SER A 220 -13.66 26.51 -4.72
C SER A 220 -13.43 25.29 -3.82
N THR A 221 -13.73 25.42 -2.52
CA THR A 221 -13.71 24.34 -1.53
C THR A 221 -14.57 23.15 -1.94
N ALA A 222 -15.82 23.37 -2.39
CA ALA A 222 -16.68 22.29 -2.85
C ALA A 222 -16.22 21.67 -4.18
N ALA A 223 -15.61 22.45 -5.07
CA ALA A 223 -14.98 21.93 -6.26
C ALA A 223 -13.79 21.01 -5.93
N ILE A 224 -12.97 21.36 -4.94
CA ILE A 224 -11.89 20.51 -4.40
C ILE A 224 -12.48 19.22 -3.80
N HIS A 225 -13.50 19.32 -2.94
CA HIS A 225 -14.17 18.16 -2.35
C HIS A 225 -14.76 17.19 -3.40
N ARG A 226 -15.35 17.71 -4.48
CA ARG A 226 -15.83 16.89 -5.62
C ARG A 226 -14.68 16.14 -6.29
N ASN A 227 -13.57 16.82 -6.60
CA ASN A 227 -12.43 16.18 -7.28
C ASN A 227 -11.73 15.15 -6.38
N LEU A 228 -11.52 15.46 -5.09
CA LEU A 228 -10.95 14.52 -4.13
C LEU A 228 -11.82 13.26 -3.94
N SER A 229 -13.14 13.45 -3.87
CA SER A 229 -14.09 12.33 -3.85
C SER A 229 -13.96 11.45 -5.10
N VAL A 230 -13.87 12.06 -6.29
CA VAL A 230 -13.70 11.34 -7.56
C VAL A 230 -12.35 10.62 -7.62
N SER A 231 -11.24 11.21 -7.18
CA SER A 231 -9.93 10.54 -7.19
C SER A 231 -9.88 9.35 -6.22
N ILE A 232 -10.50 9.46 -5.03
CA ILE A 232 -10.61 8.34 -4.07
C ILE A 232 -11.48 7.22 -4.64
N ALA A 233 -12.66 7.56 -5.19
CA ALA A 233 -13.54 6.55 -5.79
C ALA A 233 -12.86 5.85 -6.98
N LEU A 234 -12.21 6.59 -7.88
CA LEU A 234 -11.53 6.01 -9.04
C LEU A 234 -10.33 5.15 -8.63
N SER A 235 -9.50 5.58 -7.68
CA SER A 235 -8.36 4.77 -7.21
C SER A 235 -8.82 3.47 -6.52
N GLN A 236 -9.89 3.51 -5.72
CA GLN A 236 -10.49 2.31 -5.13
C GLN A 236 -11.12 1.37 -6.17
N LEU A 237 -11.86 1.90 -7.16
CA LEU A 237 -12.49 1.10 -8.21
C LEU A 237 -11.45 0.48 -9.14
N VAL A 238 -10.40 1.22 -9.50
CA VAL A 238 -9.28 0.73 -10.33
C VAL A 238 -8.48 -0.33 -9.58
N PHE A 239 -8.25 -0.16 -8.27
CA PHE A 239 -7.68 -1.21 -7.43
C PHE A 239 -8.56 -2.47 -7.43
N MET A 240 -9.84 -2.31 -7.10
CA MET A 240 -10.81 -3.40 -6.98
C MET A 240 -11.03 -4.20 -8.27
N PHE A 241 -11.10 -3.51 -9.42
CA PHE A 241 -11.31 -4.18 -10.71
C PHE A 241 -10.02 -4.63 -11.37
N GLY A 242 -8.89 -3.98 -11.10
CA GLY A 242 -7.62 -4.20 -11.81
C GLY A 242 -6.71 -5.24 -11.18
N ILE A 243 -6.68 -5.37 -9.85
CA ILE A 243 -5.66 -6.15 -9.15
C ILE A 243 -5.64 -7.65 -9.52
N ASP A 244 -6.81 -8.22 -9.85
CA ASP A 244 -6.99 -9.62 -10.26
C ASP A 244 -7.01 -9.82 -11.81
N ARG A 245 -6.68 -8.81 -12.65
CA ARG A 245 -6.82 -8.86 -14.14
C ARG A 245 -5.56 -9.27 -14.91
N TYR A 246 -4.79 -10.20 -14.36
CA TYR A 246 -3.51 -10.65 -14.92
C TYR A 246 -3.63 -11.48 -16.22
N GLU A 247 -4.79 -12.10 -16.50
CA GLU A 247 -5.03 -12.94 -17.69
C GLU A 247 -4.86 -12.21 -19.04
N THR A 248 -4.90 -10.87 -19.02
CA THR A 248 -4.85 -10.02 -20.22
C THR A 248 -3.78 -8.93 -20.04
N PRO A 249 -2.53 -9.14 -20.51
CA PRO A 249 -1.40 -8.25 -20.23
C PRO A 249 -1.65 -6.78 -20.56
N ALA A 250 -2.33 -6.49 -21.67
CA ALA A 250 -2.67 -5.12 -22.08
C ALA A 250 -3.62 -4.43 -21.07
N LEU A 251 -4.68 -5.11 -20.60
CA LEU A 251 -5.56 -4.56 -19.57
C LEU A 251 -4.83 -4.44 -18.23
N CYS A 252 -3.99 -5.42 -17.90
CA CYS A 252 -3.20 -5.43 -16.67
C CYS A 252 -2.27 -4.21 -16.57
N HIS A 253 -1.56 -3.86 -17.65
CA HIS A 253 -0.79 -2.62 -17.75
C HIS A 253 -1.66 -1.36 -17.64
N ILE A 254 -2.81 -1.30 -18.33
CA ILE A 254 -3.72 -0.14 -18.25
C ILE A 254 -4.21 0.08 -16.81
N PHE A 255 -4.60 -0.99 -16.11
CA PHE A 255 -5.00 -0.91 -14.70
C PHE A 255 -3.83 -0.51 -13.80
N ALA A 256 -2.61 -0.99 -14.04
CA ALA A 256 -1.43 -0.61 -13.26
C ALA A 256 -1.05 0.88 -13.44
N ILE A 257 -1.11 1.41 -14.67
CA ILE A 257 -0.92 2.84 -14.99
C ILE A 257 -2.00 3.66 -14.29
N ALA A 258 -3.27 3.29 -14.48
CA ALA A 258 -4.40 4.00 -13.89
C ALA A 258 -4.35 3.99 -12.35
N LEU A 259 -3.94 2.87 -11.74
CA LEU A 259 -3.83 2.74 -10.29
C LEU A 259 -2.79 3.71 -9.73
N HIS A 260 -1.61 3.76 -10.33
CA HIS A 260 -0.57 4.71 -9.92
C HIS A 260 -1.01 6.16 -10.13
N TYR A 261 -1.66 6.47 -11.25
CA TYR A 261 -2.18 7.81 -11.53
C TYR A 261 -3.22 8.26 -10.50
N PHE A 262 -4.28 7.48 -10.26
CA PHE A 262 -5.34 7.88 -9.33
C PHE A 262 -4.90 7.84 -7.86
N PHE A 263 -3.93 6.98 -7.52
CA PHE A 263 -3.26 6.98 -6.22
C PHE A 263 -2.55 8.32 -5.97
N LEU A 264 -1.68 8.76 -6.89
CA LEU A 264 -0.99 10.05 -6.78
C LEU A 264 -1.95 11.23 -6.86
N ALA A 265 -2.93 11.21 -7.76
CA ALA A 265 -3.95 12.25 -7.85
C ALA A 265 -4.74 12.40 -6.54
N THR A 266 -5.02 11.30 -5.84
CA THR A 266 -5.66 11.34 -4.51
C THR A 266 -4.81 12.13 -3.51
N TYR A 267 -3.51 11.87 -3.42
CA TYR A 267 -2.63 12.64 -2.55
C TYR A 267 -2.49 14.10 -2.97
N SER A 268 -2.39 14.38 -4.28
CA SER A 268 -2.37 15.76 -4.79
C SER A 268 -3.67 16.52 -4.49
N TRP A 269 -4.83 15.84 -4.48
CA TRP A 269 -6.09 16.48 -4.09
C TRP A 269 -6.21 16.72 -2.58
N VAL A 270 -5.65 15.85 -1.72
CA VAL A 270 -5.54 16.11 -0.27
C VAL A 270 -4.57 17.29 -0.01
N MET A 271 -3.47 17.37 -0.76
CA MET A 271 -2.54 18.51 -0.72
C MET A 271 -3.23 19.82 -1.17
N ASN A 272 -4.03 19.78 -2.24
CA ASN A 272 -4.83 20.92 -2.69
C ASN A 272 -5.84 21.39 -1.62
N GLU A 273 -6.44 20.46 -0.88
CA GLU A 273 -7.34 20.78 0.24
C GLU A 273 -6.58 21.50 1.37
N ALA A 274 -5.37 21.06 1.71
CA ALA A 274 -4.50 21.75 2.67
C ALA A 274 -4.12 23.17 2.21
N PHE A 275 -3.74 23.34 0.95
CA PHE A 275 -3.48 24.67 0.39
C PHE A 275 -4.72 25.57 0.38
N ASN A 276 -5.90 25.03 0.08
CA ASN A 276 -7.15 25.79 0.13
C ASN A 276 -7.51 26.20 1.57
N LEU A 277 -7.35 25.31 2.55
CA LEU A 277 -7.59 25.63 3.96
C LEU A 277 -6.63 26.72 4.45
N TYR A 278 -5.34 26.63 4.11
CA TYR A 278 -4.34 27.68 4.38
C TYR A 278 -4.78 29.03 3.81
N ILE A 279 -5.05 29.07 2.51
CA ILE A 279 -5.48 30.27 1.78
C ILE A 279 -6.74 30.88 2.39
N VAL A 280 -7.76 30.07 2.70
CA VAL A 280 -9.01 30.55 3.33
C VAL A 280 -8.74 31.21 4.69
N ILE A 281 -7.83 30.65 5.50
CA ILE A 281 -7.52 31.18 6.84
C ILE A 281 -6.73 32.49 6.74
N THR A 282 -5.72 32.55 5.87
CA THR A 282 -4.84 33.72 5.66
C THR A 282 -5.57 34.87 4.98
N TYR A 283 -6.33 34.61 3.89
CA TYR A 283 -7.13 35.68 3.24
C TYR A 283 -8.24 36.19 4.16
N SER A 284 -8.89 35.31 4.93
CA SER A 284 -9.85 35.72 5.97
C SER A 284 -9.21 36.53 7.11
N ALA A 285 -7.89 36.53 7.26
CA ALA A 285 -7.19 37.36 8.24
C ALA A 285 -6.76 38.73 7.66
N HIS A 286 -6.40 38.79 6.37
CA HIS A 286 -5.81 40.00 5.77
C HIS A 286 -6.76 40.85 4.92
N ASN A 287 -7.64 40.27 4.09
CA ASN A 287 -8.51 41.02 3.17
C ASN A 287 -9.91 40.37 3.03
N PRO A 288 -10.89 40.76 3.86
CA PRO A 288 -12.23 40.18 3.81
C PRO A 288 -13.08 40.62 2.60
N SER A 289 -12.67 41.66 1.85
CA SER A 289 -13.39 42.17 0.67
C SER A 289 -13.23 41.29 -0.59
N ASP A 290 -12.10 40.58 -0.72
CA ASP A 290 -11.75 39.81 -1.93
C ASP A 290 -12.04 38.30 -1.81
N LEU A 291 -12.92 37.90 -0.89
CA LEU A 291 -13.33 36.50 -0.73
C LEU A 291 -13.96 35.88 -2.00
N ASN A 292 -14.47 36.71 -2.92
CA ASN A 292 -14.96 36.27 -4.23
C ASN A 292 -13.83 35.98 -5.25
N ASP A 293 -12.62 36.51 -5.05
CA ASP A 293 -11.46 36.27 -5.94
C ASP A 293 -10.59 35.13 -5.41
N SER A 294 -11.25 34.03 -5.01
CA SER A 294 -10.62 32.77 -4.64
C SER A 294 -9.89 32.20 -5.87
N GLY A 295 -8.61 32.58 -6.00
CA GLY A 295 -7.84 32.52 -7.24
C GLY A 295 -8.03 31.25 -8.08
N SER A 296 -8.23 31.49 -9.38
CA SER A 296 -8.70 30.54 -10.41
C SER A 296 -8.41 29.06 -10.13
N MET A 297 -9.48 28.26 -10.11
CA MET A 297 -9.45 26.80 -9.91
C MET A 297 -8.48 26.05 -10.84
N ILE A 298 -8.05 26.66 -11.95
CA ILE A 298 -7.04 26.12 -12.85
C ILE A 298 -5.76 25.69 -12.12
N ARG A 299 -5.32 26.41 -11.08
CA ARG A 299 -4.12 26.07 -10.30
C ARG A 299 -4.27 24.72 -9.59
N TYR A 300 -5.44 24.47 -8.99
CA TYR A 300 -5.73 23.21 -8.31
C TYR A 300 -5.89 22.06 -9.32
N TYR A 301 -6.48 22.31 -10.50
CA TYR A 301 -6.56 21.29 -11.55
C TYR A 301 -5.19 20.89 -12.11
N VAL A 302 -4.26 21.84 -12.29
CA VAL A 302 -2.88 21.55 -12.70
C VAL A 302 -2.16 20.69 -11.65
N LEU A 303 -2.21 21.08 -10.37
CA LEU A 303 -1.57 20.33 -9.28
C LEU A 303 -2.24 18.96 -9.01
N GLY A 304 -3.57 18.88 -9.15
CA GLY A 304 -4.39 17.73 -8.78
C GLY A 304 -4.51 16.64 -9.86
N TRP A 305 -4.52 17.02 -11.14
CA TRP A 305 -4.68 16.07 -12.26
C TRP A 305 -3.50 16.03 -13.23
N VAL A 306 -2.91 17.18 -13.56
CA VAL A 306 -1.85 17.25 -14.59
C VAL A 306 -0.50 16.79 -14.04
N LEU A 307 -0.11 17.30 -12.87
CA LEU A 307 1.17 16.94 -12.23
C LEU A 307 1.32 15.42 -11.97
N PRO A 308 0.33 14.70 -11.38
CA PRO A 308 0.37 13.23 -11.30
C PRO A 308 0.54 12.54 -12.65
N GLY A 309 -0.09 13.06 -13.71
CA GLY A 309 -0.02 12.49 -15.05
C GLY A 309 1.37 12.62 -15.66
N ILE A 310 2.01 13.78 -15.48
CA ILE A 310 3.40 14.01 -15.91
C ILE A 310 4.36 13.08 -15.16
N MET A 311 4.21 12.93 -13.84
CA MET A 311 5.08 12.04 -13.06
C MET A 311 4.95 10.57 -13.50
N VAL A 312 3.73 10.04 -13.60
CA VAL A 312 3.51 8.66 -14.05
C VAL A 312 4.01 8.45 -15.48
N GLY A 313 3.73 9.39 -16.39
CA GLY A 313 4.21 9.34 -17.78
C GLY A 313 5.73 9.30 -17.87
N ALA A 314 6.43 10.09 -17.04
CA ALA A 314 7.89 10.09 -16.98
C ALA A 314 8.46 8.75 -16.48
N PHE A 315 7.87 8.14 -15.45
CA PHE A 315 8.33 6.84 -14.95
C PHE A 315 8.11 5.70 -15.95
N VAL A 316 6.94 5.69 -16.61
CA VAL A 316 6.62 4.70 -17.65
C VAL A 316 7.53 4.85 -18.87
N GLY A 317 7.86 6.08 -19.26
CA GLY A 317 8.72 6.36 -20.42
C GLY A 317 10.23 6.19 -20.19
N THR A 318 10.69 5.96 -18.95
CA THR A 318 12.13 5.88 -18.62
C THR A 318 12.59 4.52 -18.08
N SER A 319 11.68 3.65 -17.65
CA SER A 319 12.01 2.40 -16.97
C SER A 319 11.46 1.18 -17.73
N ASP A 320 12.30 0.55 -18.56
CA ASP A 320 12.00 -0.76 -19.13
C ASP A 320 11.72 -1.77 -18.00
N GLY A 321 10.54 -2.40 -18.00
CA GLY A 321 10.11 -3.30 -16.93
C GLY A 321 9.51 -2.61 -15.69
N TYR A 322 9.08 -1.35 -15.79
CA TYR A 322 8.42 -0.62 -14.69
C TYR A 322 7.25 -1.37 -14.01
N TYR A 323 6.53 -2.20 -14.77
CA TYR A 323 5.41 -3.01 -14.29
C TYR A 323 5.80 -4.47 -14.08
N ALA A 324 5.23 -5.09 -13.05
CA ALA A 324 5.39 -6.52 -12.81
C ALA A 324 4.78 -7.31 -13.98
N LYS A 325 5.45 -8.39 -14.40
CA LYS A 325 4.97 -9.25 -15.50
C LYS A 325 3.72 -10.05 -15.10
N ASP A 326 3.60 -10.36 -13.81
CA ASP A 326 2.67 -11.35 -13.28
C ASP A 326 1.60 -10.78 -12.33
N MET A 327 1.60 -9.45 -12.12
CA MET A 327 0.61 -8.71 -11.34
C MET A 327 0.33 -7.34 -11.98
N CYS A 328 -0.91 -6.84 -11.85
CA CYS A 328 -1.31 -5.56 -12.44
C CYS A 328 -0.89 -4.37 -11.54
N TRP A 329 0.42 -4.28 -11.32
CA TRP A 329 1.07 -3.48 -10.29
C TRP A 329 2.52 -3.11 -10.71
N VAL A 330 3.15 -2.13 -10.05
CA VAL A 330 4.55 -1.71 -10.29
C VAL A 330 5.54 -2.79 -9.85
N ALA A 331 6.59 -3.04 -10.63
CA ALA A 331 7.57 -4.09 -10.30
C ALA A 331 8.19 -3.88 -8.90
N PRO A 332 8.47 -4.95 -8.11
CA PRO A 332 9.06 -4.84 -6.78
C PRO A 332 10.32 -3.98 -6.70
N ASP A 333 11.20 -4.09 -7.71
CA ASP A 333 12.45 -3.34 -7.82
C ASP A 333 12.24 -1.82 -8.07
N HIS A 334 11.06 -1.45 -8.56
CA HIS A 334 10.67 -0.07 -8.88
C HIS A 334 9.67 0.54 -7.89
N MET A 335 9.36 -0.15 -6.78
CA MET A 335 8.40 0.31 -5.75
C MET A 335 8.71 1.71 -5.19
N TRP A 336 9.99 2.13 -5.16
CA TRP A 336 10.36 3.47 -4.71
C TRP A 336 9.83 4.58 -5.63
N LEU A 337 9.69 4.33 -6.93
CA LEU A 337 9.08 5.27 -7.88
C LEU A 337 7.57 5.42 -7.70
N PHE A 338 6.92 4.49 -7.00
CA PHE A 338 5.52 4.56 -6.61
C PHE A 338 5.35 5.24 -5.24
N ILE A 339 6.14 4.82 -4.25
CA ILE A 339 6.00 5.26 -2.85
C ILE A 339 6.65 6.64 -2.62
N GLY A 340 7.82 6.90 -3.23
CA GLY A 340 8.59 8.12 -3.03
C GLY A 340 7.83 9.41 -3.35
N PRO A 341 7.16 9.54 -4.52
CA PRO A 341 6.38 10.73 -4.85
C PRO A 341 5.20 10.96 -3.88
N ALA A 342 4.55 9.87 -3.43
CA ALA A 342 3.48 9.98 -2.43
C ALA A 342 4.00 10.45 -1.07
N ILE A 343 5.17 9.97 -0.61
CA ILE A 343 5.84 10.49 0.59
C ILE A 343 6.13 11.99 0.41
N GLY A 344 6.66 12.42 -0.73
CA GLY A 344 6.94 13.84 -1.02
C GLY A 344 5.70 14.73 -0.93
N ILE A 345 4.62 14.35 -1.62
CA ILE A 345 3.33 15.07 -1.58
C ILE A 345 2.78 15.13 -0.15
N MET A 346 2.87 14.03 0.61
CA MET A 346 2.41 13.98 1.99
C MET A 346 3.25 14.81 2.95
N SER A 347 4.58 14.86 2.77
CA SER A 347 5.45 15.75 3.53
C SER A 347 5.08 17.21 3.30
N ILE A 348 4.84 17.64 2.05
CA ILE A 348 4.37 18.99 1.73
C ILE A 348 3.00 19.25 2.38
N THR A 349 2.06 18.30 2.28
CA THR A 349 0.72 18.42 2.89
C THR A 349 0.79 18.62 4.40
N VAL A 350 1.64 17.85 5.10
CA VAL A 350 1.85 17.97 6.55
C VAL A 350 2.51 19.30 6.91
N LEU A 351 3.49 19.77 6.15
CA LEU A 351 4.10 21.10 6.36
C LEU A 351 3.07 22.23 6.21
N VAL A 352 2.26 22.20 5.15
CA VAL A 352 1.17 23.17 4.94
C VAL A 352 0.18 23.13 6.09
N LEU A 353 -0.20 21.95 6.59
CA LEU A 353 -1.09 21.80 7.76
C LEU A 353 -0.48 22.38 9.04
N ILE A 354 0.83 22.26 9.26
CA ILE A 354 1.53 22.86 10.41
C ILE A 354 1.50 24.40 10.31
N PHE A 355 1.82 24.97 9.15
CA PHE A 355 1.71 26.42 8.94
C PHE A 355 0.27 26.93 9.10
N THR A 356 -0.71 26.18 8.57
CA THR A 356 -2.14 26.45 8.73
C THR A 356 -2.56 26.45 10.20
N ALA A 357 -2.04 25.52 11.02
CA ALA A 357 -2.31 25.46 12.45
C ALA A 357 -1.71 26.65 13.21
N LYS A 358 -0.49 27.07 12.86
CA LYS A 358 0.14 28.28 13.42
C LYS A 358 -0.69 29.53 13.09
N GLU A 359 -0.99 29.74 11.81
CA GLU A 359 -1.75 30.89 11.30
C GLU A 359 -3.17 30.96 11.91
N HIS A 360 -3.83 29.81 12.06
CA HIS A 360 -5.11 29.74 12.76
C HIS A 360 -5.00 30.15 14.22
N ASN A 361 -3.94 29.75 14.93
CA ASN A 361 -3.75 30.11 16.35
C ASN A 361 -3.50 31.61 16.53
N GLU A 362 -2.73 32.23 15.63
CA GLU A 362 -2.47 33.67 15.63
C GLU A 362 -3.72 34.48 15.24
N SER A 363 -4.43 34.07 14.18
CA SER A 363 -5.66 34.75 13.74
C SER A 363 -6.93 34.39 14.55
N SER A 364 -6.87 33.44 15.49
CA SER A 364 -8.02 33.06 16.32
C SER A 364 -8.47 34.18 17.26
N TYR A 365 -7.59 35.11 17.63
CA TYR A 365 -7.90 36.22 18.55
C TYR A 365 -8.76 37.32 17.90
N THR A 366 -8.75 37.43 16.56
CA THR A 366 -9.49 38.47 15.82
C THR A 366 -10.80 37.96 15.21
N LYS A 367 -10.96 36.64 15.08
CA LYS A 367 -12.12 35.97 14.49
C LYS A 367 -13.16 35.58 15.55
N SER A 368 -14.44 35.54 15.18
CA SER A 368 -15.54 35.12 16.06
C SER A 368 -15.41 33.65 16.47
N ASP A 369 -15.80 33.31 17.71
CA ASP A 369 -15.89 31.93 18.24
C ASP A 369 -16.58 30.94 17.29
N LYS A 370 -17.63 31.40 16.58
CA LYS A 370 -18.35 30.57 15.60
C LYS A 370 -17.43 30.19 14.43
N THR A 371 -16.70 31.15 13.89
CA THR A 371 -15.75 30.98 12.78
C THR A 371 -14.56 30.10 13.22
N ASN A 372 -13.98 30.39 14.39
CA ASN A 372 -12.88 29.58 14.97
C ASN A 372 -13.31 28.12 15.17
N LYS A 373 -14.53 27.88 15.64
CA LYS A 373 -15.08 26.53 15.79
C LYS A 373 -15.25 25.80 14.45
N ILE A 374 -15.69 26.51 13.40
CA ILE A 374 -15.81 25.95 12.05
C ILE A 374 -14.43 25.58 11.50
N ILE A 375 -13.46 26.50 11.56
CA ILE A 375 -12.09 26.25 11.06
C ILE A 375 -11.43 25.09 11.81
N ASN A 376 -11.55 25.02 13.13
CA ASN A 376 -11.01 23.92 13.94
C ASN A 376 -11.63 22.55 13.56
N ILE A 377 -12.91 22.51 13.20
CA ILE A 377 -13.57 21.29 12.67
C ILE A 377 -12.97 20.91 11.31
N HIS A 378 -12.82 21.85 10.37
CA HIS A 378 -12.21 21.57 9.05
C HIS A 378 -10.75 21.13 9.17
N MET A 379 -9.96 21.76 10.04
CA MET A 379 -8.57 21.38 10.31
C MET A 379 -8.46 19.96 10.88
N LYS A 380 -9.31 19.60 11.85
CA LYS A 380 -9.38 18.24 12.41
C LYS A 380 -9.84 17.21 11.39
N ALA A 381 -10.78 17.58 10.52
CA ALA A 381 -11.19 16.75 9.40
C ALA A 381 -9.99 16.45 8.50
N LEU A 382 -9.29 17.48 8.03
CA LEU A 382 -8.17 17.31 7.10
C LEU A 382 -6.99 16.53 7.70
N TRP A 383 -6.64 16.73 8.98
CA TRP A 383 -5.67 15.87 9.68
C TRP A 383 -6.13 14.41 9.73
N THR A 384 -7.41 14.18 10.00
CA THR A 384 -8.00 12.83 10.02
C THR A 384 -7.98 12.20 8.63
N GLN A 385 -8.29 12.98 7.58
CA GLN A 385 -8.26 12.56 6.17
C GLN A 385 -6.85 12.14 5.73
N VAL A 386 -5.85 12.95 6.08
CA VAL A 386 -4.42 12.68 5.85
C VAL A 386 -3.98 11.34 6.45
N ILE A 387 -4.36 11.08 7.71
CA ILE A 387 -4.04 9.81 8.39
C ILE A 387 -4.81 8.66 7.76
N LEU A 388 -6.13 8.82 7.56
CA LEU A 388 -7.02 7.78 7.11
C LEU A 388 -6.67 7.27 5.70
N VAL A 389 -6.41 8.17 4.75
CA VAL A 389 -6.04 7.78 3.38
C VAL A 389 -4.69 7.05 3.34
N THR A 390 -3.72 7.52 4.14
CA THR A 390 -2.39 6.90 4.25
C THR A 390 -2.48 5.50 4.85
N VAL A 391 -3.27 5.34 5.92
CA VAL A 391 -3.49 4.05 6.60
C VAL A 391 -4.26 3.07 5.70
N CYS A 392 -5.27 3.53 4.95
CA CYS A 392 -5.98 2.70 3.97
C CYS A 392 -5.00 2.08 2.95
N TRP A 393 -4.18 2.91 2.30
CA TRP A 393 -3.25 2.44 1.28
C TRP A 393 -2.08 1.63 1.84
N ALA A 394 -1.57 1.99 3.02
CA ALA A 394 -0.58 1.16 3.71
C ALA A 394 -1.10 -0.26 3.95
N PHE A 395 -2.32 -0.41 4.47
CA PHE A 395 -2.92 -1.74 4.63
C PHE A 395 -3.18 -2.44 3.30
N ALA A 396 -3.61 -1.72 2.25
CA ALA A 396 -3.77 -2.31 0.92
C ALA A 396 -2.46 -2.99 0.45
N PHE A 397 -1.34 -2.26 0.46
CA PHE A 397 -0.06 -2.75 -0.09
C PHE A 397 0.59 -3.83 0.78
N ILE A 398 0.55 -3.67 2.11
CA ILE A 398 1.09 -4.71 3.01
C ILE A 398 0.21 -5.97 2.92
N SER A 399 -1.12 -5.86 2.76
CA SER A 399 -2.00 -7.02 2.58
C SER A 399 -1.77 -7.79 1.28
N ILE A 400 -1.38 -7.11 0.20
CA ILE A 400 -0.96 -7.74 -1.05
C ILE A 400 0.40 -8.42 -0.86
N LYS A 401 1.40 -7.68 -0.35
CA LYS A 401 2.78 -8.17 -0.22
C LYS A 401 2.89 -9.38 0.70
N MET A 402 2.14 -9.40 1.81
CA MET A 402 2.18 -10.47 2.81
C MET A 402 1.10 -11.54 2.56
N VAL A 403 0.17 -11.30 1.61
CA VAL A 403 -1.01 -12.15 1.29
C VAL A 403 -1.96 -12.39 2.49
N ASP A 404 -1.71 -11.73 3.62
CA ASP A 404 -2.34 -12.01 4.91
C ASP A 404 -3.85 -11.65 4.97
N THR A 405 -4.60 -12.46 5.71
CA THR A 405 -6.06 -12.33 5.80
C THR A 405 -6.51 -11.25 6.79
N ILE A 406 -5.78 -11.03 7.88
CA ILE A 406 -6.10 -9.99 8.89
C ILE A 406 -5.87 -8.62 8.28
N LEU A 407 -4.77 -8.41 7.55
CA LEU A 407 -4.48 -7.17 6.84
C LEU A 407 -5.56 -6.84 5.78
N LYS A 408 -6.13 -7.83 5.09
CA LYS A 408 -7.26 -7.64 4.15
C LYS A 408 -8.55 -7.18 4.85
N TYR A 409 -8.81 -7.64 6.08
CA TYR A 409 -9.92 -7.14 6.91
C TYR A 409 -9.65 -5.74 7.47
N LEU A 410 -8.42 -5.43 7.89
CA LEU A 410 -8.05 -4.07 8.31
C LEU A 410 -8.19 -3.08 7.15
N TYR A 411 -7.72 -3.43 5.95
CA TYR A 411 -7.94 -2.65 4.74
C TYR A 411 -9.44 -2.41 4.47
N ALA A 412 -10.28 -3.44 4.57
CA ALA A 412 -11.73 -3.32 4.41
C ALA A 412 -12.36 -2.36 5.44
N MET A 413 -11.94 -2.45 6.71
CA MET A 413 -12.41 -1.58 7.80
C MET A 413 -12.04 -0.12 7.55
N PHE A 414 -10.76 0.17 7.31
CA PHE A 414 -10.30 1.55 7.07
C PHE A 414 -10.88 2.13 5.78
N THR A 415 -11.02 1.34 4.72
CA THR A 415 -11.67 1.78 3.48
C THR A 415 -13.16 2.09 3.69
N SER A 416 -13.87 1.33 4.52
CA SER A 416 -15.25 1.63 4.89
C SER A 416 -15.35 2.93 5.71
N LEU A 417 -14.42 3.14 6.66
CA LEU A 417 -14.29 4.39 7.42
C LEU A 417 -13.99 5.59 6.51
N GLN A 418 -13.19 5.41 5.45
CA GLN A 418 -12.88 6.44 4.46
C GLN A 418 -14.15 6.97 3.76
N GLY A 419 -15.09 6.10 3.41
CA GLY A 419 -16.37 6.51 2.81
C GLY A 419 -17.31 7.18 3.82
N ALA A 420 -17.38 6.64 5.04
CA ALA A 420 -18.17 7.23 6.12
C ALA A 420 -17.67 8.62 6.54
N PHE A 421 -16.34 8.81 6.52
CA PHE A 421 -15.69 10.09 6.79
C PHE A 421 -16.09 11.15 5.73
N PHE A 422 -16.07 10.79 4.43
CA PHE A 422 -16.58 11.64 3.36
C PHE A 422 -18.04 12.06 3.57
N LEU A 423 -18.89 11.09 3.89
CA LEU A 423 -20.30 11.33 4.15
C LEU A 423 -20.53 12.36 5.28
N VAL A 424 -19.79 12.23 6.39
CA VAL A 424 -19.95 13.10 7.55
C VAL A 424 -19.33 14.48 7.30
N PHE A 425 -18.05 14.55 6.95
CA PHE A 425 -17.31 15.81 6.91
C PHE A 425 -17.54 16.61 5.63
N TYR A 426 -17.65 15.95 4.48
CA TYR A 426 -17.66 16.60 3.18
C TYR A 426 -19.10 16.84 2.68
N MET A 427 -20.09 16.13 3.21
CA MET A 427 -21.52 16.37 2.92
C MET A 427 -22.29 16.91 4.13
N PHE A 428 -22.42 16.14 5.23
CA PHE A 428 -23.29 16.57 6.34
C PHE A 428 -22.79 17.79 7.12
N LEU A 429 -21.48 18.00 7.20
CA LEU A 429 -20.87 19.19 7.82
C LEU A 429 -20.62 20.35 6.85
N HIS A 430 -20.83 20.17 5.54
CA HIS A 430 -20.67 21.25 4.57
C HIS A 430 -21.74 22.35 4.76
N GLU A 431 -21.34 23.61 4.66
CA GLU A 431 -22.20 24.75 5.04
C GLU A 431 -23.43 24.87 4.13
N GLU A 432 -23.22 24.87 2.82
CA GLU A 432 -24.29 24.97 1.81
C GLU A 432 -25.29 23.80 1.90
N VAL A 433 -24.80 22.59 2.22
CA VAL A 433 -25.65 21.40 2.40
C VAL A 433 -26.49 21.55 3.68
N ARG A 434 -25.88 21.98 4.79
CA ARG A 434 -26.59 22.25 6.06
C ARG A 434 -27.63 23.36 5.89
N ALA A 435 -27.32 24.42 5.14
CA ALA A 435 -28.26 25.50 4.82
C ALA A 435 -29.45 24.98 4.00
N TRP A 436 -29.19 24.19 2.95
CA TRP A 436 -30.24 23.56 2.14
C TRP A 436 -31.14 22.65 2.98
N ILE A 437 -30.58 21.76 3.81
CA ILE A 437 -31.33 20.86 4.71
C ILE A 437 -32.24 21.67 5.64
N LYS A 438 -31.70 22.71 6.31
CA LYS A 438 -32.48 23.60 7.18
C LYS A 438 -33.60 24.31 6.41
N SER A 439 -33.34 24.81 5.20
CA SER A 439 -34.37 25.44 4.36
C SER A 439 -35.51 24.47 4.02
N ARG A 440 -35.19 23.21 3.73
CA ARG A 440 -36.16 22.16 3.37
C ARG A 440 -36.95 21.67 4.57
N GLN A 441 -36.32 21.58 5.75
CA GLN A 441 -37.00 21.32 7.02
C GLN A 441 -37.96 22.47 7.37
N LYS A 442 -37.53 23.73 7.27
CA LYS A 442 -38.38 24.92 7.50
C LYS A 442 -39.57 24.94 6.54
N ARG A 443 -39.35 24.69 5.23
CA ARG A 443 -40.42 24.56 4.23
C ARG A 443 -41.43 23.47 4.61
N ARG A 444 -40.98 22.26 4.94
CA ARG A 444 -41.87 21.16 5.38
C ARG A 444 -42.65 21.50 6.66
N ALA A 445 -42.03 22.14 7.63
CA ALA A 445 -42.67 22.54 8.88
C ALA A 445 -43.71 23.66 8.71
N LEU A 446 -43.53 24.55 7.72
CA LEU A 446 -44.51 25.58 7.38
C LEU A 446 -45.70 25.01 6.60
N GLN A 447 -45.42 24.13 5.63
CA GLN A 447 -46.45 23.40 4.87
C GLN A 447 -47.35 22.55 5.79
N LEU A 448 -46.77 21.85 6.78
CA LEU A 448 -47.53 21.11 7.81
C LEU A 448 -48.39 21.99 8.72
N LYS A 449 -48.13 23.31 8.76
CA LYS A 449 -48.93 24.30 9.52
C LYS A 449 -49.92 25.07 8.64
N GLY A 450 -50.08 24.68 7.38
CA GLY A 450 -50.99 25.34 6.43
C GLY A 450 -50.51 26.72 5.94
N PHE A 451 -49.24 27.06 6.15
CA PHE A 451 -48.66 28.31 5.65
C PHE A 451 -47.99 28.09 4.29
N GLU A 452 -48.43 28.84 3.29
CA GLU A 452 -47.80 28.89 1.98
C GLU A 452 -46.41 29.53 2.09
N TYR A 453 -45.38 28.85 1.58
CA TYR A 453 -43.99 29.34 1.64
C TYR A 453 -43.72 30.25 0.44
N GLN A 454 -43.86 31.55 0.65
CA GLN A 454 -43.56 32.56 -0.37
C GLN A 454 -42.04 32.73 -0.51
N ASP A 455 -41.48 32.22 -1.62
CA ASP A 455 -40.04 32.17 -1.89
C ASP A 455 -39.53 33.55 -2.36
N ASN A 456 -39.34 34.48 -1.42
CA ASN A 456 -38.81 35.84 -1.69
C ASN A 456 -37.29 35.91 -1.87
N HIS A 457 -36.58 34.77 -1.89
CA HIS A 457 -35.16 34.72 -2.24
C HIS A 457 -34.91 33.68 -3.33
N SER A 458 -34.72 34.17 -4.56
CA SER A 458 -33.97 33.41 -5.57
C SER A 458 -32.57 33.09 -5.02
N LEU A 459 -32.00 31.99 -5.51
CA LEU A 459 -30.71 31.46 -5.04
C LEU A 459 -29.53 32.43 -5.23
N ASP A 460 -29.71 33.48 -6.04
CA ASP A 460 -28.71 34.52 -6.32
C ASP A 460 -28.45 35.45 -5.13
N SER A 461 -29.39 35.54 -4.17
CA SER A 461 -29.34 36.52 -3.07
C SER A 461 -28.39 36.15 -1.91
N PHE A 462 -27.86 34.92 -1.86
CA PHE A 462 -27.00 34.48 -0.75
C PHE A 462 -25.64 35.20 -0.71
N ALA A 463 -25.19 35.80 -1.81
CA ALA A 463 -23.96 36.58 -1.88
C ALA A 463 -24.04 37.96 -1.19
N SER A 464 -25.24 38.51 -0.94
CA SER A 464 -25.40 39.87 -0.40
C SER A 464 -25.81 39.93 1.08
N ASN A 465 -26.41 38.86 1.63
CA ASN A 465 -27.00 38.89 2.98
C ASN A 465 -26.01 38.61 4.12
N SER A 466 -24.72 38.42 3.86
CA SER A 466 -23.70 38.21 4.91
C SER A 466 -23.17 39.51 5.54
N LEU A 467 -23.56 40.68 5.04
CA LEU A 467 -23.01 41.98 5.46
C LEU A 467 -24.02 42.92 6.17
N ILE A 468 -25.28 42.51 6.36
CA ILE A 468 -26.28 43.30 7.10
C ILE A 468 -27.00 42.38 8.09
N ASP A 469 -26.40 42.16 9.25
CA ASP A 469 -27.14 41.71 10.44
C ASP A 469 -26.46 42.24 11.73
N ARG A 470 -26.75 43.51 12.04
CA ARG A 470 -26.49 44.10 13.36
C ARG A 470 -27.70 44.94 13.77
N GLU A 471 -28.10 44.75 15.03
CA GLU A 471 -29.11 45.51 15.81
C GLU A 471 -30.59 45.08 15.70
N GLY A 472 -31.19 44.84 16.88
CA GLY A 472 -32.59 44.43 17.07
C GLY A 472 -32.80 42.91 17.00
N GLY A 473 -33.40 42.21 17.97
CA GLY A 473 -34.15 42.65 19.15
C GLY A 473 -35.31 41.67 19.38
N ASN A 474 -35.30 40.91 20.48
CA ASN A 474 -36.29 39.87 20.74
C ASN A 474 -37.71 40.44 20.92
N HIS A 475 -38.62 40.28 19.96
CA HIS A 475 -40.07 40.29 20.22
C HIS A 475 -40.85 39.34 19.31
N LEU A 476 -41.62 38.43 19.93
CA LEU A 476 -42.71 37.70 19.27
C LEU A 476 -43.89 38.66 19.03
N PRO A 477 -44.54 38.65 17.85
CA PRO A 477 -45.84 39.28 17.67
C PRO A 477 -46.97 38.35 18.13
N LYS A 478 -47.92 38.91 18.90
CA LYS A 478 -49.23 38.30 19.19
C LYS A 478 -50.31 38.90 18.28
N ASP A 479 -51.21 38.01 17.85
CA ASP A 479 -52.61 38.22 17.41
C ASP A 479 -53.02 39.29 16.37
N THR A 480 -53.47 38.75 15.23
CA THR A 480 -54.73 39.02 14.51
C THR A 480 -55.38 40.43 14.54
N ARG A 481 -55.35 41.09 13.37
CA ARG A 481 -56.55 41.35 12.53
C ARG A 481 -56.17 41.95 11.16
N PRO A 482 -56.92 41.69 10.07
CA PRO A 482 -56.63 42.26 8.76
C PRO A 482 -57.26 43.66 8.60
N PRO A 483 -56.55 44.66 8.04
CA PRO A 483 -57.15 45.90 7.60
C PRO A 483 -57.81 45.75 6.22
N ARG A 484 -58.89 46.51 6.01
CA ARG A 484 -59.72 46.51 4.80
C ARG A 484 -59.01 47.21 3.63
N LEU A 485 -59.40 46.86 2.41
CA LEU A 485 -59.10 47.60 1.19
C LEU A 485 -59.44 49.10 1.34
N ARG A 486 -58.50 49.98 0.96
CA ARG A 486 -58.81 51.32 0.45
C ARG A 486 -57.74 51.83 -0.52
N GLU A 487 -58.21 52.02 -1.75
CA GLU A 487 -57.98 53.14 -2.67
C GLU A 487 -56.56 53.57 -3.09
N LEU A 488 -56.38 53.59 -4.41
CA LEU A 488 -55.24 54.12 -5.16
C LEU A 488 -55.29 55.66 -5.29
N SER A 489 -54.26 56.34 -4.81
CA SER A 489 -53.81 57.65 -5.32
C SER A 489 -52.29 57.76 -5.06
N ARG A 490 -51.41 57.68 -6.06
CA ARG A 490 -51.02 58.69 -7.08
C ARG A 490 -50.24 59.87 -6.46
N TRP A 491 -49.26 60.40 -7.24
CA TRP A 491 -48.21 61.39 -6.90
C TRP A 491 -46.93 60.76 -6.33
N LYS A 492 -45.72 60.73 -6.95
CA LYS A 492 -45.02 61.40 -8.09
C LYS A 492 -43.88 62.33 -7.59
N ASN A 493 -42.71 62.18 -8.24
CA ASN A 493 -41.47 62.99 -8.19
C ASN A 493 -40.48 62.81 -7.01
N ARG A 494 -39.32 62.21 -7.32
CA ARG A 494 -38.02 62.58 -6.74
C ARG A 494 -37.45 63.79 -7.50
N PRO A 495 -36.56 64.59 -6.89
CA PRO A 495 -35.44 65.21 -7.59
C PRO A 495 -34.11 64.49 -7.30
N ARG A 496 -33.18 64.61 -8.24
CA ARG A 496 -31.76 64.22 -8.15
C ARG A 496 -30.97 65.42 -7.61
N ILE A 497 -29.93 65.18 -6.81
CA ILE A 497 -28.86 66.15 -6.54
C ILE A 497 -27.52 65.43 -6.81
N GLU A 498 -26.64 66.11 -7.54
CA GLU A 498 -25.24 65.73 -7.85
C GLU A 498 -24.27 66.70 -7.13
N ALA A 499 -22.96 66.52 -7.32
CA ALA A 499 -21.83 67.30 -6.77
C ALA A 499 -21.46 66.99 -5.29
N THR A 500 -20.19 66.98 -4.86
CA THR A 500 -18.89 67.18 -5.57
C THR A 500 -17.72 66.53 -4.83
N SER A 501 -16.65 66.32 -5.60
CA SER A 501 -15.24 66.05 -5.30
C SER A 501 -14.51 66.92 -4.27
N GLU A 502 -13.51 66.34 -3.59
CA GLU A 502 -12.16 66.89 -3.23
C GLU A 502 -11.34 65.70 -2.62
N GLU A 503 -10.12 65.39 -3.09
CA GLU A 503 -8.78 65.74 -2.53
C GLU A 503 -8.48 65.19 -1.12
N SER A 504 -7.27 64.72 -0.73
CA SER A 504 -6.00 64.37 -1.41
C SER A 504 -5.10 63.55 -0.42
N SER A 505 -3.79 63.37 -0.71
CA SER A 505 -2.68 63.07 0.25
C SER A 505 -2.37 61.61 0.70
N ASP A 506 -1.45 60.97 -0.03
CA ASP A 506 -0.13 60.45 0.40
C ASP A 506 0.11 59.51 1.61
N CYS A 507 0.90 58.45 1.33
CA CYS A 507 2.02 57.83 2.10
C CYS A 507 1.84 57.44 3.58
N GLU A 508 2.22 56.24 4.05
CA GLU A 508 3.60 55.74 4.05
C GLU A 508 3.73 54.19 4.14
N MET A 509 4.92 53.70 3.82
CA MET A 509 5.36 52.31 3.90
C MET A 509 6.29 52.14 5.11
N ILE A 510 6.00 51.26 6.08
CA ILE A 510 6.98 50.86 7.11
C ILE A 510 6.97 49.34 7.29
N SER A 511 8.17 48.76 7.33
CA SER A 511 8.44 47.33 7.50
C SER A 511 8.74 46.92 8.95
N SER A 512 8.62 45.62 9.22
CA SER A 512 9.36 44.83 10.24
C SER A 512 9.26 45.24 11.71
N VAL A 513 8.79 44.30 12.55
CA VAL A 513 9.68 43.32 13.22
C VAL A 513 9.11 41.92 13.01
#